data_AF-A0A3D0H3I2-F1
#
_entry.id   AF-A0A3D0H3I2-F1
#
_cell.length_a   1.000
_cell.length_b   1.000
_cell.length_c   1.000
_cell.angle_alpha   90.00
_cell.angle_beta   90.00
_cell.angle_gamma   90.00
#
_symmetry.space_group_name_H-M   'P 1'
#
loop_
_entity.id
_entity.type
_entity.pdbx_description
1 polymer ?
#
loop_
_entity_poly.entity_id
_entity_poly.type
_entity_poly.pdbx_seq_one_letter_code
_entity_poly.pdbx_strand_id
1 'polypeptide(L)'
;NLVFMQFNRHPDGTLEPLPKPSIDTGMGLERVAAVIQRVPSNYDTDLFAPMMACVAEISGRRPGESADTDVSLKVIGDHSRAAAFLIGDGILPSNEGRGYVL
;
A
#
# COMPACT_ATOMS: atom_id res chain seq x y z
N ASN A 1 5.75 -1.12 13.89
CA ASN A 1 5.52 0.20 14.51
C ASN A 1 4.69 -0.06 15.76
N LEU A 2 5.11 0.46 16.91
CA LEU A 2 4.38 0.33 18.18
C LEU A 2 4.13 1.75 18.70
N VAL A 3 2.87 2.15 18.74
CA VAL A 3 2.45 3.47 19.21
C VAL A 3 1.84 3.31 20.60
N PHE A 4 2.38 4.06 21.54
CA PHE A 4 1.88 4.17 22.91
C PHE A 4 0.97 5.39 22.98
N MET A 5 -0.34 5.22 22.79
CA MET A 5 -1.30 6.31 22.84
C MET A 5 -1.44 6.79 24.28
N GLN A 6 -0.81 7.93 24.58
CA GLN A 6 -0.77 8.52 25.92
C GLN A 6 -1.50 9.87 26.00
N PHE A 7 -1.70 10.56 24.85
CA PHE A 7 -2.23 11.92 24.82
C PHE A 7 -3.24 12.10 23.69
N ASN A 8 -4.22 12.98 23.92
CA ASN A 8 -5.03 13.62 22.89
C ASN A 8 -4.35 14.91 22.43
N ARG A 9 -4.21 15.08 21.11
CA ARG A 9 -3.69 16.32 20.52
C ARG A 9 -4.83 17.22 20.09
N HIS A 10 -4.86 18.43 20.63
CA HIS A 10 -5.84 19.46 20.29
C HIS A 10 -5.36 20.33 19.11
N PRO A 11 -6.26 21.07 18.43
CA PRO A 11 -5.90 21.92 17.28
C PRO A 11 -4.88 23.02 17.60
N ASP A 12 -4.85 23.48 18.86
CA ASP A 12 -3.87 24.45 19.36
C ASP A 12 -2.49 23.82 19.65
N GLY A 13 -2.35 22.50 19.46
CA GLY A 13 -1.13 21.75 19.68
C GLY A 13 -0.96 21.24 21.11
N THR A 14 -1.88 21.53 22.03
CA THR A 14 -1.82 21.01 23.39
C THR A 14 -1.98 19.49 23.41
N LEU A 15 -1.29 18.83 24.35
CA LEU A 15 -1.31 17.39 24.56
C LEU A 15 -1.94 17.08 25.91
N GLU A 16 -3.18 16.60 25.89
CA GLU A 16 -3.92 16.24 27.10
C GLU A 16 -3.73 14.75 27.41
N PRO A 17 -3.31 14.37 28.63
CA PRO A 17 -3.18 12.95 29.00
C PRO A 17 -4.49 12.19 28.85
N LEU A 18 -4.42 11.00 28.24
CA LEU A 18 -5.59 10.13 28.13
C LEU A 18 -5.97 9.55 29.50
N PRO A 19 -7.27 9.48 29.84
CA PRO A 19 -7.72 8.83 31.06
C PRO A 19 -7.45 7.31 31.05
N LYS A 20 -7.35 6.72 29.85
CA LYS A 20 -6.99 5.32 29.62
C LYS A 20 -6.03 5.23 28.44
N PRO A 21 -4.72 5.21 28.67
CA PRO A 21 -3.73 4.98 27.62
C PRO A 21 -3.93 3.62 26.93
N SER A 22 -3.48 3.51 25.69
CA SER A 22 -3.64 2.28 24.90
C SER A 22 -2.45 2.07 23.95
N ILE A 23 -2.43 0.90 23.31
CA ILE A 23 -1.38 0.49 22.38
C ILE A 23 -2.01 0.29 21.00
N ASP A 24 -1.39 0.88 19.99
CA ASP A 24 -1.68 0.61 18.58
C ASP A 24 -0.41 0.06 17.91
N THR A 25 -0.56 -0.96 17.08
CA THR A 25 0.58 -1.61 16.42
C THR A 25 0.32 -1.79 14.94
N GLY A 26 1.32 -1.49 14.13
CA GLY A 26 1.25 -1.64 12.67
C GLY A 26 2.50 -2.30 12.13
N MET A 27 2.31 -3.34 11.30
CA MET A 27 3.38 -4.04 10.62
C MET A 27 2.93 -4.37 9.19
N GLY A 28 3.55 -3.77 8.18
CA GLY A 28 3.17 -3.96 6.78
C GLY A 28 3.42 -5.38 6.32
N LEU A 29 2.35 -6.09 5.95
CA LEU A 29 2.39 -7.51 5.58
C LEU A 29 3.37 -7.76 4.43
N GLU A 30 3.33 -6.94 3.39
CA GLU A 30 4.16 -7.10 2.19
C GLU A 30 5.65 -6.94 2.50
N ARG A 31 5.98 -6.07 3.46
CA ARG A 31 7.36 -5.89 3.91
C ARG A 31 7.85 -7.08 4.74
N VAL A 32 7.00 -7.61 5.63
CA VAL A 32 7.34 -8.81 6.39
C VAL A 32 7.48 -10.01 5.47
N ALA A 33 6.57 -10.16 4.50
CA ALA A 33 6.63 -11.19 3.48
C ALA A 33 7.95 -11.12 2.70
N ALA A 34 8.38 -9.93 2.26
CA ALA A 34 9.66 -9.76 1.57
C ALA A 34 10.85 -10.27 2.39
N VAL A 35 10.89 -9.95 3.69
CA VAL A 35 11.95 -10.43 4.61
C VAL A 35 11.90 -11.95 4.79
N ILE A 36 10.72 -12.53 5.04
CA ILE A 36 10.54 -13.97 5.25
C ILE A 36 10.91 -14.77 3.99
N GLN A 37 10.50 -14.27 2.82
CA GLN A 37 10.76 -14.88 1.51
C GLN A 37 12.16 -14.57 0.98
N ARG A 38 12.91 -13.69 1.67
CA ARG A 38 14.30 -13.28 1.33
C ARG A 38 14.39 -12.64 -0.06
N VAL A 39 13.42 -11.80 -0.39
CA VAL A 39 13.41 -11.03 -1.65
C VAL A 39 13.70 -9.56 -1.37
N PRO A 40 14.37 -8.84 -2.30
CA PRO A 40 14.84 -7.47 -2.04
C PRO A 40 13.74 -6.42 -2.12
N SER A 41 12.58 -6.75 -2.71
CA SER A 41 11.45 -5.84 -2.86
C SER A 41 10.12 -6.47 -2.40
N ASN A 42 9.20 -5.63 -1.92
CA ASN A 42 7.81 -6.04 -1.71
C ASN A 42 7.18 -6.61 -2.99
N TYR A 43 7.55 -6.05 -4.14
CA TYR A 43 7.02 -6.44 -5.45
C TYR A 43 7.46 -7.84 -5.89
N ASP A 44 8.55 -8.36 -5.32
CA ASP A 44 9.09 -9.68 -5.65
C ASP A 44 8.44 -10.80 -4.83
N THR A 45 7.53 -10.45 -3.92
CA THR A 45 6.78 -11.42 -3.11
C THR A 45 5.70 -12.11 -3.92
N ASP A 46 5.25 -13.26 -3.44
CA ASP A 46 4.07 -13.97 -3.95
C ASP A 46 2.78 -13.12 -3.98
N LEU A 47 2.70 -12.05 -3.19
CA LEU A 47 1.58 -11.11 -3.19
C LEU A 47 1.51 -10.20 -4.42
N PHE A 48 2.64 -9.94 -5.10
CA PHE A 48 2.73 -8.97 -6.20
C PHE A 48 3.28 -9.56 -7.49
N ALA A 49 4.21 -10.52 -7.42
CA ALA A 49 4.83 -11.12 -8.59
C ALA A 49 3.82 -11.65 -9.63
N PRO A 50 2.70 -12.30 -9.24
CA PRO A 50 1.69 -12.73 -10.20
C PRO A 50 0.99 -11.57 -10.92
N MET A 51 0.76 -10.45 -10.24
CA MET A 51 0.13 -9.27 -10.83
C MET A 51 1.07 -8.64 -11.87
N MET A 52 2.35 -8.47 -11.53
CA MET A 52 3.33 -7.93 -12.47
C MET A 52 3.54 -8.85 -13.68
N ALA A 53 3.52 -10.17 -13.49
CA ALA A 53 3.59 -11.14 -14.59
C ALA A 53 2.39 -11.00 -15.54
N CYS A 54 1.19 -10.86 -15.01
CA CYS A 54 -0.02 -10.61 -15.80
C CYS A 54 0.05 -9.29 -16.58
N VAL A 55 0.49 -8.21 -15.95
CA VAL A 55 0.69 -6.91 -16.63
C VAL A 55 1.73 -7.02 -17.74
N ALA A 56 2.84 -7.72 -17.49
CA ALA A 56 3.89 -7.97 -18.48
C ALA A 56 3.35 -8.75 -19.69
N GLU A 57 2.57 -9.80 -19.45
CA GLU A 57 1.91 -10.59 -20.50
C GLU A 57 0.97 -9.73 -21.36
N ILE A 58 0.08 -8.96 -20.72
CA ILE A 58 -0.89 -8.10 -21.41
C ILE A 58 -0.20 -7.01 -22.24
N SER A 59 0.85 -6.41 -21.70
CA SER A 59 1.56 -5.28 -22.33
C SER A 59 2.62 -5.71 -23.35
N GLY A 60 2.99 -7.00 -23.39
CA GLY A 60 4.11 -7.51 -24.19
C GLY A 60 5.48 -7.00 -23.74
N ARG A 61 5.58 -6.44 -22.52
CA ARG A 61 6.81 -5.92 -21.93
C ARG A 61 7.43 -6.97 -21.01
N ARG A 62 8.75 -6.87 -20.76
CA ARG A 62 9.44 -7.81 -19.87
C ARG A 62 10.00 -7.12 -18.63
N PRO A 63 9.85 -7.71 -17.42
CA PRO A 63 10.62 -7.28 -16.27
C PRO A 63 12.13 -7.29 -16.56
N GLY A 64 12.84 -6.28 -16.09
CA GLY A 64 14.26 -6.06 -16.34
C GLY A 64 14.61 -5.53 -17.73
N GLU A 65 13.62 -5.25 -18.61
CA GLU A 65 13.88 -4.69 -19.94
C GLU A 65 14.43 -3.25 -19.86
N SER A 66 13.86 -2.43 -18.97
CA SER A 66 14.36 -1.10 -18.65
C SER A 66 13.85 -0.66 -17.28
N ALA A 67 14.53 0.30 -16.64
CA ALA A 67 14.09 0.86 -15.37
C ALA A 67 12.66 1.44 -15.47
N ASP A 68 12.33 2.12 -16.57
CA ASP A 68 10.99 2.67 -16.81
C ASP A 68 9.94 1.57 -16.91
N THR A 69 10.26 0.48 -17.63
CA THR A 69 9.36 -0.68 -17.75
C THR A 69 9.10 -1.29 -16.37
N ASP A 70 10.13 -1.48 -15.56
CA ASP A 70 9.99 -2.04 -14.20
C ASP A 70 9.16 -1.15 -13.28
N VAL A 71 9.30 0.17 -13.40
CA VAL A 71 8.46 1.12 -12.67
C VAL A 71 7.01 1.02 -13.14
N SER A 72 6.75 1.00 -14.45
CA SER A 72 5.38 0.87 -14.98
C SER A 72 4.70 -0.42 -14.54
N LEU A 73 5.39 -1.56 -14.58
CA LEU A 73 4.82 -2.84 -14.13
C LEU A 73 4.43 -2.79 -12.64
N LYS A 74 5.27 -2.18 -11.79
CA LYS A 74 4.99 -2.00 -10.36
C LYS A 74 3.81 -1.06 -10.12
N VAL A 75 3.77 0.08 -10.82
CA VAL A 75 2.67 1.06 -10.72
C VAL A 75 1.34 0.43 -11.09
N ILE A 76 1.27 -0.27 -12.23
CA ILE A 76 0.04 -0.91 -12.67
C ILE A 76 -0.39 -2.00 -11.68
N GLY A 77 0.54 -2.85 -11.20
CA GLY A 77 0.22 -3.89 -10.23
C GLY A 77 -0.32 -3.33 -8.91
N ASP A 78 0.35 -2.32 -8.35
CA ASP A 78 -0.07 -1.67 -7.10
C ASP A 78 -1.42 -0.95 -7.25
N HIS A 79 -1.57 -0.14 -8.29
CA HIS A 79 -2.81 0.63 -8.50
C HIS A 79 -3.98 -0.27 -8.89
N SER A 80 -3.75 -1.39 -9.59
CA SER A 80 -4.81 -2.37 -9.84
C SER A 80 -5.36 -2.95 -8.54
N ARG A 81 -4.47 -3.24 -7.58
CA ARG A 81 -4.88 -3.72 -6.24
C ARG A 81 -5.63 -2.63 -5.47
N ALA A 82 -5.10 -1.41 -5.44
CA ALA A 82 -5.75 -0.28 -4.78
C ALA A 82 -7.16 -0.02 -5.33
N ALA A 83 -7.29 0.06 -6.66
CA ALA A 83 -8.57 0.29 -7.33
C ALA A 83 -9.57 -0.85 -7.06
N ALA A 84 -9.13 -2.11 -7.12
CA ALA A 84 -9.99 -3.25 -6.86
C ALA A 84 -10.58 -3.22 -5.44
N PHE A 85 -9.75 -2.94 -4.42
CA PHE A 85 -10.23 -2.84 -3.03
C PHE A 85 -11.14 -1.63 -2.82
N LEU A 86 -10.77 -0.45 -3.34
CA LEU A 86 -11.57 0.76 -3.19
C LEU A 86 -12.96 0.60 -3.83
N ILE A 87 -13.03 0.06 -5.05
CA ILE A 87 -14.29 -0.22 -5.74
C ILE A 87 -15.08 -1.32 -5.00
N GLY A 88 -14.40 -2.35 -4.51
CA GLY A 88 -15.00 -3.41 -3.69
C GLY A 88 -15.67 -2.89 -2.41
N ASP A 89 -15.10 -1.84 -1.81
CA ASP A 89 -15.64 -1.13 -0.64
C ASP A 89 -16.69 -0.05 -1.00
N GLY A 90 -17.08 0.06 -2.27
CA GLY A 90 -18.13 0.96 -2.75
C GLY A 90 -17.66 2.38 -3.09
N ILE A 91 -16.36 2.63 -3.19
CA ILE A 91 -15.82 3.91 -3.65
C ILE A 91 -15.77 3.89 -5.18
N LEU A 92 -16.52 4.80 -5.80
CA LEU A 92 -16.56 4.94 -7.26
C LEU A 92 -15.78 6.18 -7.71
N PRO A 93 -15.19 6.17 -8.92
CA PRO A 93 -14.51 7.34 -9.47
C PRO A 93 -15.41 8.57 -9.51
N SER A 94 -14.89 9.71 -9.09
CA SER A 94 -15.60 11.00 -9.08
C SER A 94 -14.62 12.18 -9.18
N ASN A 95 -15.14 13.40 -9.23
CA ASN A 95 -14.35 14.63 -9.21
C ASN A 95 -14.14 15.21 -7.79
N GLU A 96 -14.59 14.53 -6.73
CA GLU A 96 -14.51 15.02 -5.35
C GLU A 96 -14.19 13.93 -4.32
N GLY A 97 -13.51 14.33 -3.24
CA GLY A 97 -13.29 13.46 -2.08
C GLY A 97 -12.51 12.18 -2.40
N ARG A 98 -12.96 11.04 -1.84
CA ARG A 98 -12.28 9.74 -2.01
C ARG A 98 -12.35 9.22 -3.45
N GLY A 99 -13.43 9.53 -4.17
CA GLY A 99 -13.61 9.12 -5.57
C GLY A 99 -12.68 9.87 -6.54
N TYR A 100 -12.16 11.04 -6.16
CA TYR A 100 -11.12 11.74 -6.91
C TYR A 100 -9.71 11.19 -6.69
N VAL A 101 -9.49 10.55 -5.54
CA VAL A 101 -8.21 9.91 -5.21
C VAL A 101 -8.08 8.54 -5.89
N LEU A 102 -9.21 7.83 -6.03
CA LEU A 102 -9.33 6.62 -6.84
C LEU A 102 -9.21 6.96 -8.34
#